data_AF-N1UAR2-F1
#
_entry.id   AF-N1UAR2-F1
#
_cell.length_a   1.000
_cell.length_b   1.000
_cell.length_c   1.000
_cell.angle_alpha   90.00
_cell.angle_beta   90.00
_cell.angle_gamma   90.00
#
_symmetry.space_group_name_H-M   'P 1'
#
loop_
_entity.id
_entity.type
_entity.pdbx_description
1 polymer ?
#
loop_
_entity_poly.entity_id
_entity_poly.type
_entity_poly.pdbx_seq_one_letter_code
_entity_poly.pdbx_strand_id
1 'polypeptide(L)'
;MRQKKPILYYPEGTTGAKEIFSTFEKLEIRPYSINQIKDLSLNEPEILIANTRLKINRECILSFPSVKIFATVSSGTDHVDFNILKKSGRIF
;
A
#
# COMPACT_ATOMS: atom_id res chain seq x y z
N MET A 1 -5.33 5.65 -26.11
CA MET A 1 -5.61 5.96 -24.68
C MET A 1 -4.39 5.55 -23.87
N ARG A 2 -3.70 6.48 -23.18
CA ARG A 2 -2.58 6.11 -22.28
C ARG A 2 -3.17 5.34 -21.09
N GLN A 3 -2.76 4.09 -20.88
CA GLN A 3 -3.11 3.37 -19.65
C GLN A 3 -2.54 4.13 -18.45
N LYS A 4 -3.37 4.41 -17.45
CA LYS A 4 -2.94 5.01 -16.17
C LYS A 4 -1.97 4.02 -15.50
N LYS A 5 -0.81 4.51 -15.04
CA LYS A 5 0.14 3.66 -14.33
C LYS A 5 -0.45 3.29 -12.96
N PRO A 6 -0.32 2.02 -12.51
CA PRO A 6 -0.70 1.65 -11.14
C PRO A 6 0.07 2.49 -10.13
N ILE A 7 -0.63 2.98 -9.11
CA ILE A 7 -0.02 3.79 -8.04
C ILE A 7 0.43 2.87 -6.92
N LEU A 8 1.67 3.04 -6.48
CA LEU A 8 2.26 2.43 -5.29
C LEU A 8 2.47 3.52 -4.24
N TYR A 9 1.82 3.34 -3.10
CA TYR A 9 2.06 4.16 -1.91
C TYR A 9 3.00 3.46 -0.94
N TYR A 10 3.98 4.20 -0.41
CA TYR A 10 4.88 3.73 0.65
C TYR A 10 5.06 4.78 1.75
N PRO A 11 5.34 4.38 3.01
CA PRO A 11 5.45 5.33 4.10
C PRO A 11 6.70 6.20 3.94
N GLU A 12 6.57 7.50 4.16
CA GLU A 12 7.73 8.39 4.26
C GLU A 12 8.73 7.90 5.31
N GLY A 13 10.02 8.09 5.03
CA GLY A 13 11.12 7.61 5.88
C GLY A 13 11.51 6.15 5.66
N THR A 14 10.86 5.43 4.74
CA THR A 14 11.31 4.09 4.33
C THR A 14 12.64 4.20 3.57
N THR A 15 13.75 3.80 4.20
CA THR A 15 15.09 3.90 3.63
C THR A 15 15.22 3.07 2.36
N GLY A 16 15.76 3.65 1.29
CA GLY A 16 15.96 2.98 0.00
C GLY A 16 14.70 2.80 -0.86
N ALA A 17 13.51 3.13 -0.35
CA ALA A 17 12.26 2.90 -1.07
C ALA A 17 12.16 3.69 -2.36
N LYS A 18 12.57 4.97 -2.35
CA LYS A 18 12.52 5.80 -3.55
C LYS A 18 13.45 5.26 -4.63
N GLU A 19 14.68 4.91 -4.24
CA GLU A 19 15.71 4.38 -5.12
C GLU A 19 15.26 3.06 -5.75
N ILE A 20 14.81 2.12 -4.91
CA ILE A 20 14.35 0.79 -5.36
C ILE A 20 13.10 0.93 -6.24
N PHE A 21 12.08 1.67 -5.80
CA PHE A 21 10.82 1.69 -6.53
C PHE A 21 10.88 2.54 -7.80
N SER A 22 11.76 3.54 -7.87
CA SER A 22 11.94 4.37 -9.07
C SER A 22 12.43 3.59 -10.29
N THR A 23 13.01 2.40 -10.10
CA THR A 23 13.41 1.53 -11.22
C THR A 23 12.22 0.87 -11.92
N PHE A 24 11.02 0.88 -11.31
CA PHE A 24 9.82 0.32 -11.91
C PHE A 24 9.11 1.37 -12.77
N GLU A 25 9.53 1.51 -14.03
CA GLU A 25 8.97 2.50 -14.97
C GLU A 25 7.46 2.40 -15.22
N LYS A 26 6.88 1.23 -14.95
CA LYS A 26 5.44 0.95 -15.13
C LYS A 26 4.58 1.41 -13.94
N LEU A 27 5.18 1.80 -12.82
CA LEU A 27 4.48 2.23 -11.62
C LEU A 27 4.60 3.75 -11.43
N GLU A 28 3.58 4.32 -10.80
CA GLU A 28 3.66 5.65 -10.23
C GLU A 28 3.93 5.53 -8.74
N ILE A 29 5.12 5.95 -8.30
CA ILE A 29 5.56 5.79 -6.91
C ILE A 29 5.28 7.08 -6.15
N ARG A 30 4.54 6.98 -5.05
CA ARG A 30 4.24 8.13 -4.19
C ARG A 30 4.53 7.79 -2.72
N PRO A 31 5.32 8.60 -2.00
CA PRO A 31 5.39 8.48 -0.56
C PRO A 31 4.07 8.96 0.08
N TYR A 32 3.81 8.54 1.31
CA TYR A 32 2.72 9.09 2.12
C TYR A 32 3.14 9.32 3.58
N SER A 33 2.59 10.39 4.16
CA SER A 33 2.65 10.63 5.60
C SER A 33 1.47 9.95 6.30
N ILE A 34 1.64 9.58 7.58
CA ILE A 34 0.59 8.93 8.37
C ILE A 34 -0.71 9.74 8.44
N ASN A 35 -0.60 11.07 8.39
CA ASN A 35 -1.75 11.97 8.44
C ASN A 35 -2.59 11.93 7.16
N GLN A 36 -2.04 11.41 6.06
CA GLN A 36 -2.68 11.37 4.74
C GLN A 36 -3.35 10.02 4.44
N ILE A 37 -3.23 9.01 5.31
CA ILE A 37 -3.69 7.64 5.05
C ILE A 37 -5.15 7.61 4.55
N LYS A 38 -6.03 8.41 5.15
CA LYS A 38 -7.45 8.46 4.77
C LYS A 38 -7.67 8.95 3.34
N ASP A 39 -6.81 9.85 2.86
CA ASP A 39 -6.93 10.48 1.54
C ASP A 39 -6.25 9.66 0.43
N LEU A 40 -5.44 8.67 0.80
CA LEU A 40 -4.74 7.83 -0.18
C LEU A 40 -5.71 7.05 -1.06
N SER A 41 -6.84 6.58 -0.50
CA SER A 41 -7.85 5.80 -1.21
C SER A 41 -8.48 6.57 -2.37
N LEU A 42 -8.57 7.90 -2.27
CA LEU A 42 -9.10 8.78 -3.32
C LEU A 42 -8.32 8.72 -4.64
N ASN A 43 -7.05 8.31 -4.57
CA ASN A 43 -6.19 8.18 -5.74
C ASN A 43 -6.31 6.81 -6.42
N GLU A 44 -7.06 5.90 -5.81
CA GLU A 44 -7.24 4.51 -6.22
C GLU A 44 -5.90 3.76 -6.42
N PRO A 45 -5.08 3.63 -5.36
CA PRO A 45 -3.83 2.91 -5.47
C PRO A 45 -4.05 1.42 -5.67
N GLU A 46 -3.16 0.78 -6.43
CA GLU A 46 -3.20 -0.67 -6.63
C GLU A 46 -2.28 -1.40 -5.65
N ILE A 47 -1.25 -0.69 -5.13
CA ILE A 47 -0.26 -1.23 -4.21
C ILE A 47 -0.15 -0.29 -3.00
N LEU A 48 -0.26 -0.84 -1.79
CA LEU A 48 -0.10 -0.11 -0.54
C LEU A 48 0.90 -0.81 0.38
N ILE A 49 2.04 -0.16 0.59
CA ILE A 49 3.06 -0.60 1.55
C ILE A 49 2.79 0.06 2.89
N ALA A 50 2.50 -0.74 3.92
CA ALA A 50 2.22 -0.28 5.28
C ALA A 50 3.44 -0.38 6.19
N ASN A 51 3.53 0.48 7.19
CA ASN A 51 4.36 0.23 8.39
C ASN A 51 3.47 -0.25 9.55
N THR A 52 4.07 -0.49 10.72
CA THR A 52 3.36 -0.96 11.93
C THR A 52 2.26 -0.02 12.44
N ARG A 53 2.23 1.24 11.97
CA ARG A 53 1.20 2.22 12.37
C ARG A 53 -0.10 2.10 11.57
N LEU A 54 -0.07 1.42 10.42
CA LEU A 54 -1.25 1.12 9.61
C LEU A 54 -1.61 -0.36 9.75
N LYS A 55 -2.71 -0.64 10.45
CA LYS A 55 -3.22 -2.02 10.58
C LYS A 55 -3.90 -2.47 9.28
N ILE A 56 -3.47 -3.59 8.73
CA ILE A 56 -4.07 -4.21 7.55
C ILE A 56 -5.14 -5.19 8.04
N ASN A 57 -6.31 -4.65 8.36
CA ASN A 57 -7.47 -5.38 8.84
C ASN A 57 -8.67 -5.19 7.88
N ARG A 58 -9.85 -5.66 8.28
CA ARG A 58 -11.08 -5.52 7.48
C ARG A 58 -11.42 -4.07 7.13
N GLU A 59 -11.28 -3.15 8.08
CA GLU A 59 -11.57 -1.73 7.87
C GLU A 59 -10.61 -1.11 6.84
N CYS A 60 -9.32 -1.47 6.91
CA CYS A 60 -8.33 -1.06 5.92
C CYS A 60 -8.71 -1.56 4.52
N ILE A 61 -9.02 -2.84 4.37
CA ILE A 61 -9.41 -3.42 3.07
C ILE A 61 -10.66 -2.73 2.50
N LEU A 62 -11.64 -2.40 3.34
CA LEU A 62 -12.84 -1.66 2.92
C LEU A 62 -12.53 -0.21 2.54
N SER A 63 -11.57 0.43 3.22
CA SER A 63 -11.12 1.79 2.92
C SER A 63 -10.29 1.88 1.65
N PHE A 64 -9.69 0.76 1.23
CA PHE A 64 -8.79 0.66 0.07
C PHE A 64 -9.29 -0.40 -0.94
N PRO A 65 -10.47 -0.22 -1.54
CA PRO A 65 -11.08 -1.24 -2.40
C PRO A 65 -10.28 -1.52 -3.68
N SER A 66 -9.53 -0.53 -4.19
CA SER A 66 -8.69 -0.61 -5.38
C SER A 66 -7.35 -1.31 -5.16
N VAL A 67 -6.88 -1.41 -3.91
CA VAL A 67 -5.60 -2.04 -3.59
C VAL A 67 -5.72 -3.54 -3.82
N LYS A 68 -4.82 -4.07 -4.64
CA LYS A 68 -4.70 -5.51 -4.95
C LYS A 68 -3.57 -6.16 -4.17
N ILE A 69 -2.50 -5.39 -3.92
CA ILE A 69 -1.29 -5.83 -3.22
C ILE A 69 -1.09 -4.95 -1.99
N PHE A 70 -1.12 -5.57 -0.82
CA PHE A 70 -0.62 -4.97 0.41
C PHE A 70 0.81 -5.47 0.64
N ALA A 71 1.66 -4.67 1.26
CA ALA A 71 2.97 -5.13 1.72
C ALA A 71 3.31 -4.44 3.04
N THR A 72 4.35 -4.87 3.74
CA THR A 72 4.79 -4.17 4.94
C THR A 72 6.30 -3.97 5.02
N VAL A 73 6.70 -2.81 5.54
CA VAL A 73 8.07 -2.48 5.91
C VAL A 73 8.22 -2.56 7.43
N SER A 74 8.36 -3.79 7.92
CA SER A 74 8.44 -4.12 9.35
C SER A 74 9.07 -5.51 9.51
N SER A 75 9.73 -5.76 10.64
CA SER A 75 10.20 -7.10 11.02
C SER A 75 9.08 -7.99 11.59
N GLY A 76 8.00 -7.39 12.09
CA GLY A 76 6.82 -8.10 12.59
C GLY A 76 5.60 -7.86 11.71
N THR A 77 4.67 -8.82 11.71
CA THR A 77 3.42 -8.78 10.93
C THR A 77 2.16 -8.80 11.80
N ASP A 78 2.29 -8.49 13.10
CA ASP A 78 1.17 -8.54 14.07
C ASP A 78 0.03 -7.57 13.75
N HIS A 79 0.33 -6.51 12.97
CA HIS A 79 -0.64 -5.54 12.49
C HIS A 79 -1.39 -5.98 11.23
N VAL A 80 -1.15 -7.20 10.74
CA VAL A 80 -1.72 -7.75 9.50
C VAL A 80 -2.63 -8.92 9.81
N ASP A 81 -3.89 -8.81 9.42
CA ASP A 81 -4.85 -9.92 9.45
C ASP A 81 -4.80 -10.68 8.11
N PHE A 82 -4.03 -11.76 8.08
CA PHE A 82 -3.90 -12.61 6.89
C PHE A 82 -5.21 -13.33 6.52
N ASN A 83 -6.07 -13.60 7.50
CA ASN A 83 -7.33 -14.28 7.24
C ASN A 83 -8.27 -13.40 6.42
N ILE A 84 -8.31 -12.10 6.72
CA ILE A 84 -9.14 -11.17 5.95
C ILE A 84 -8.56 -10.90 4.55
N LEU A 85 -7.24 -10.83 4.40
CA LEU A 85 -6.58 -10.70 3.09
C LEU A 85 -6.91 -11.89 2.18
N LYS A 86 -6.80 -13.12 2.71
CA LYS A 86 -7.17 -14.34 1.98
C LYS A 86 -8.65 -14.36 1.58
N LYS A 87 -9.55 -14.00 2.50
CA LYS A 87 -11.00 -13.95 2.23
C LYS A 87 -11.39 -12.89 1.20
N SER A 88 -10.64 -11.79 1.13
CA SER A 88 -10.88 -10.69 0.19
C SER A 88 -10.15 -10.83 -1.14
N GLY A 89 -9.40 -11.93 -1.33
CA GLY A 89 -8.63 -12.19 -2.56
C GLY A 89 -7.53 -11.16 -2.79
N ARG A 90 -6.96 -10.60 -1.71
CA ARG A 90 -5.85 -9.62 -1.78
C ARG A 90 -4.52 -10.33 -1.59
N ILE A 91 -3.49 -9.85 -2.29
CA ILE A 91 -2.12 -10.34 -2.19
C ILE A 91 -1.43 -9.58 -1.05
N PHE A 92 -0.61 -10.30 -0.28
CA PHE A 92 0.29 -9.74 0.72
C PHE A 92 1.71 -10.27 0.52
#